data_AF-A0A3D5A3L2-F1
#
_entry.id   AF-A0A3D5A3L2-F1
#
_cell.length_a   1.000
_cell.length_b   1.000
_cell.length_c   1.000
_cell.angle_alpha   90.00
_cell.angle_beta   90.00
_cell.angle_gamma   90.00
#
_symmetry.space_group_name_H-M   'P 1'
#
loop_
_entity.id
_entity.type
_entity.pdbx_description
1 polymer ?
#
loop_
_entity_poly.entity_id
_entity_poly.type
_entity_poly.pdbx_seq_one_letter_code
_entity_poly.pdbx_strand_id
1 'polypeptide(L)'
;RLVETYESDCVLSICRAATVEDAEAVYAEWLADLRRDAGPAAHLPLLADDAAIATGPGQSVSACMRQDNYVACVEGGTSRDFAEAVLMIVASHVRIVLVTGGLSDPQ
;
A
#
# COMPACT_ATOMS: atom_id res chain seq x y z
N ARG A 1 -20.42 -25.97 -12.01
CA ARG A 1 -20.39 -25.38 -10.66
C ARG A 1 -19.17 -24.47 -10.63
N LEU A 2 -19.32 -23.27 -11.18
CA LEU A 2 -18.22 -22.29 -11.25
C LEU A 2 -18.09 -21.66 -9.86
N VAL A 3 -16.85 -21.61 -9.37
CA VAL A 3 -16.47 -21.04 -8.08
C VAL A 3 -16.58 -19.52 -8.17
N GLU A 4 -17.10 -18.93 -7.10
CA GLU A 4 -17.45 -17.52 -6.93
C GLU A 4 -16.26 -16.58 -7.16
N THR A 5 -16.46 -15.55 -7.98
CA THR A 5 -15.57 -14.39 -8.12
C THR A 5 -15.63 -13.53 -6.85
N TYR A 6 -14.52 -13.46 -6.12
CA TYR A 6 -14.18 -12.31 -5.27
C TYR A 6 -12.74 -11.91 -5.59
N GLU A 7 -12.50 -11.37 -6.79
CA GLU A 7 -11.26 -10.65 -7.06
C GLU A 7 -11.30 -9.39 -6.21
N SER A 8 -10.59 -9.46 -5.09
CA SER A 8 -10.37 -8.33 -4.22
C SER A 8 -9.34 -7.44 -4.88
N ASP A 9 -9.82 -6.47 -5.66
CA ASP A 9 -8.96 -5.49 -6.31
C ASP A 9 -8.06 -4.79 -5.27
N CYS A 10 -6.78 -4.65 -5.60
CA CYS A 10 -5.79 -3.95 -4.81
C CYS A 10 -5.19 -2.84 -5.68
N VAL A 11 -5.19 -1.61 -5.16
CA VAL A 11 -4.66 -0.43 -5.84
C VAL A 11 -3.35 -0.03 -5.17
N LEU A 12 -2.29 0.14 -5.97
CA LEU A 12 -1.04 0.76 -5.54
C LEU A 12 -0.95 2.15 -6.17
N SER A 13 -0.97 3.17 -5.32
CA SER A 13 -0.79 4.57 -5.69
C SER A 13 0.61 5.03 -5.27
N ILE A 14 1.37 5.63 -6.20
CA ILE A 14 2.71 6.18 -5.92
C ILE A 14 2.74 7.65 -6.34
N CYS A 15 3.14 8.51 -5.41
CA CYS A 15 3.33 9.93 -5.64
C CYS A 15 4.81 10.29 -5.42
N ARG A 16 5.38 11.09 -6.33
CA ARG A 16 6.68 11.74 -6.12
C ARG A 16 6.44 13.24 -6.01
N ALA A 17 6.68 13.78 -4.82
CA ALA A 17 6.56 15.20 -4.55
C ALA A 17 7.82 15.98 -4.95
N ALA A 18 7.70 17.30 -5.09
CA ALA A 18 8.83 18.16 -5.44
C ALA A 18 9.83 18.29 -4.28
N THR A 19 9.32 18.38 -3.05
CA THR A 19 10.10 18.47 -1.81
C THR A 19 9.71 17.38 -0.81
N VAL A 20 10.49 17.25 0.26
CA VAL A 20 10.16 16.37 1.39
C VAL A 20 8.94 16.90 2.15
N GLU A 21 8.82 18.21 2.35
CA GLU A 21 7.67 18.80 3.04
C GLU A 21 6.35 18.56 2.29
N ASP A 22 6.37 18.62 0.96
CA ASP A 22 5.20 18.28 0.13
C ASP A 22 4.81 16.79 0.30
N ALA A 23 5.81 15.89 0.40
CA ALA A 23 5.57 14.47 0.64
C ALA A 23 5.00 14.20 2.05
N GLU A 24 5.45 14.95 3.07
CA GLU A 24 4.88 14.90 4.41
C GLU A 24 3.40 15.30 4.41
N ALA A 25 3.03 16.34 3.65
CA ALA A 25 1.64 16.77 3.52
C ALA A 25 0.76 15.69 2.85
N VAL A 26 1.22 15.12 1.73
CA VAL A 26 0.50 14.03 1.04
C VAL A 26 0.38 12.79 1.93
N TYR A 27 1.44 12.41 2.64
CA TYR A 27 1.40 11.30 3.59
C TYR A 27 0.40 11.57 4.72
N ALA A 28 0.36 12.78 5.27
CA ALA A 28 -0.58 13.13 6.33
C ALA A 28 -2.04 13.04 5.86
N GLU A 29 -2.35 13.46 4.63
CA GLU A 29 -3.67 13.30 4.01
C GLU A 29 -4.04 11.83 3.88
N TRP A 30 -3.16 11.02 3.29
CA TRP A 30 -3.41 9.58 3.11
C TRP A 30 -3.53 8.85 4.46
N LEU A 31 -2.72 9.18 5.45
CA LEU A 31 -2.81 8.62 6.80
C LEU A 31 -4.14 9.02 7.49
N ALA A 32 -4.64 10.23 7.24
CA ALA A 32 -5.93 10.66 7.77
C ALA A 32 -7.09 9.88 7.13
N ASP A 33 -7.05 9.65 5.82
CA ASP A 33 -8.05 8.86 5.09
C ASP A 33 -7.98 7.39 5.51
N LEU A 34 -6.78 6.82 5.63
CA LEU A 34 -6.54 5.48 6.18
C LEU A 34 -7.21 5.27 7.54
N ARG A 35 -7.08 6.26 8.43
CA ARG A 35 -7.68 6.22 9.77
C ARG A 35 -9.20 6.39 9.74
N ARG A 36 -9.72 7.14 8.77
CA ARG A 36 -11.16 7.36 8.59
C ARG A 36 -11.85 6.08 8.14
N ASP A 37 -11.25 5.36 7.18
CA ASP A 37 -11.91 4.24 6.51
C ASP A 37 -11.63 2.89 7.18
N ALA A 38 -10.45 2.71 7.76
CA ALA A 38 -10.00 1.43 8.33
C ALA A 38 -9.74 1.45 9.85
N GLY A 39 -9.89 2.60 10.51
CA GLY A 39 -9.73 2.72 11.97
C GLY A 39 -8.27 2.92 12.42
N PRO A 40 -7.89 2.48 13.64
CA PRO A 40 -6.57 2.80 14.19
C PRO A 40 -5.44 2.16 13.36
N ALA A 41 -4.53 3.00 12.88
CA ALA A 41 -3.37 2.59 12.09
C ALA A 41 -2.21 2.14 13.00
N ALA A 42 -1.59 1.00 12.67
CA ALA A 42 -0.35 0.55 13.28
C ALA A 42 0.85 1.10 12.49
N HIS A 43 1.82 1.67 13.20
CA HIS A 43 3.04 2.21 12.59
C HIS A 43 4.06 1.10 12.27
N LEU A 44 4.78 1.27 11.16
CA LEU A 44 5.76 0.31 10.63
C LEU A 44 7.14 0.98 10.45
N PRO A 45 7.85 1.30 11.54
CA PRO A 45 9.06 2.14 11.52
C PRO A 45 10.29 1.49 10.86
N LEU A 46 10.25 0.18 10.58
CA LEU A 46 11.36 -0.54 9.93
C LEU A 46 11.27 -0.53 8.40
N LEU A 47 10.20 0.05 7.87
CA LEU A 47 9.77 -0.14 6.48
C LEU A 47 10.14 1.06 5.61
N ALA A 48 9.99 2.27 6.14
CA ALA A 48 10.31 3.55 5.51
C ALA A 48 10.52 4.61 6.59
N ASP A 49 10.76 5.88 6.21
CA ASP A 49 10.84 6.98 7.19
C ASP A 49 9.55 7.06 8.02
N ASP A 50 8.41 6.97 7.34
CA ASP A 50 7.10 6.86 7.95
C ASP A 50 6.29 5.80 7.23
N ALA A 51 5.67 4.88 7.96
CA ALA A 51 4.72 3.94 7.38
C ALA A 51 3.65 3.55 8.39
N ALA A 52 2.46 3.29 7.89
CA ALA A 52 1.31 2.90 8.68
C ALA A 52 0.40 1.94 7.91
N ILE A 53 -0.27 1.05 8.64
CA ILE A 53 -1.19 0.06 8.09
C ILE A 53 -2.44 -0.02 8.94
N ALA A 54 -3.59 -0.16 8.29
CA ALA A 54 -4.88 -0.35 8.94
C ALA A 54 -5.66 -1.46 8.24
N THR A 55 -6.46 -2.19 9.01
CA THR A 55 -7.32 -3.26 8.50
C THR A 55 -8.77 -2.82 8.67
N GLY A 56 -9.42 -2.56 7.55
CA GLY A 56 -10.79 -2.09 7.50
C GLY A 56 -11.82 -3.23 7.54
N PRO A 57 -13.11 -2.87 7.41
CA PRO A 57 -14.21 -3.83 7.32
C PRO A 57 -13.99 -4.82 6.16
N GLY A 58 -14.41 -6.07 6.34
CA GLY A 58 -14.27 -7.10 5.31
C GLY A 58 -12.83 -7.60 5.10
N GLN A 59 -11.92 -7.34 6.06
CA GLN A 59 -10.49 -7.70 5.97
C GLN A 59 -9.73 -6.97 4.86
N SER A 60 -10.29 -5.88 4.32
CA SER A 60 -9.56 -4.99 3.41
C SER A 60 -8.40 -4.34 4.16
N VAL A 61 -7.25 -4.24 3.50
CA VAL A 61 -6.06 -3.65 4.08
C VAL A 61 -5.74 -2.38 3.30
N SER A 62 -5.53 -1.31 4.06
CA SER A 62 -4.94 -0.10 3.53
C SER A 62 -3.61 0.14 4.24
N ALA A 63 -2.60 0.60 3.53
CA ALA A 63 -1.30 0.92 4.09
C ALA A 63 -0.68 2.09 3.33
N CYS A 64 -0.02 3.00 4.02
CA CYS A 64 0.71 4.10 3.39
C CYS A 64 2.13 4.23 3.94
N MET A 65 3.04 4.74 3.13
CA MET A 65 4.41 5.05 3.51
C MET A 65 4.89 6.36 2.91
N ARG A 66 5.91 6.96 3.52
CA ARG A 66 6.75 8.02 2.99
C ARG A 66 8.21 7.62 3.11
N GLN A 67 8.97 7.87 2.05
CA GLN A 67 10.43 7.79 2.06
C GLN A 67 10.99 8.93 1.21
N ASP A 68 11.80 9.79 1.82
CA ASP A 68 12.25 11.04 1.19
C ASP A 68 11.05 11.84 0.64
N ASN A 69 11.05 12.16 -0.66
CA ASN A 69 9.97 12.84 -1.37
C ASN A 69 9.01 11.88 -2.11
N TYR A 70 9.00 10.60 -1.77
CA TYR A 70 8.08 9.60 -2.31
C TYR A 70 7.05 9.19 -1.27
N VAL A 71 5.81 9.03 -1.71
CA VAL A 71 4.70 8.51 -0.91
C VAL A 71 4.04 7.36 -1.67
N ALA A 72 3.72 6.28 -0.99
CA ALA A 72 2.97 5.18 -1.58
C ALA A 72 1.80 4.75 -0.69
N CYS A 73 0.70 4.36 -1.31
CA CYS A 73 -0.48 3.80 -0.65
C CYS A 73 -0.90 2.51 -1.34
N VAL A 74 -1.25 1.50 -0.55
CA VAL A 74 -1.88 0.26 -0.96
C VAL A 74 -3.27 0.25 -0.38
N GLU A 75 -4.29 -0.01 -1.18
CA GLU A 75 -5.69 -0.06 -0.75
C GLU A 75 -6.41 -1.25 -1.38
N GLY A 76 -7.25 -1.94 -0.61
CA GLY A 76 -8.17 -2.95 -1.14
C GLY A 76 -8.04 -4.31 -0.46
N GLY A 77 -8.75 -5.31 -0.98
CA GLY A 77 -8.93 -6.61 -0.33
C GLY A 77 -7.70 -7.53 -0.40
N THR A 78 -6.55 -6.99 -0.05
CA THR A 78 -5.30 -7.71 0.10
C THR A 78 -5.03 -8.07 1.56
N SER A 79 -4.10 -8.98 1.80
CA SER A 79 -3.65 -9.33 3.15
C SER A 79 -2.66 -8.31 3.69
N ARG A 80 -2.52 -8.28 5.02
CA ARG A 80 -1.54 -7.43 5.71
C ARG A 80 -0.13 -7.69 5.20
N ASP A 81 0.27 -8.96 5.13
CA ASP A 81 1.61 -9.37 4.71
C ASP A 81 1.90 -8.94 3.26
N PHE A 82 0.89 -8.98 2.38
CA PHE A 82 1.04 -8.51 1.01
C PHE A 82 1.23 -6.99 0.95
N ALA A 83 0.40 -6.23 1.68
CA ALA A 83 0.54 -4.78 1.75
C ALA A 83 1.93 -4.36 2.28
N GLU A 84 2.39 -4.99 3.37
CA GLU A 84 3.74 -4.74 3.92
C GLU A 84 4.84 -5.09 2.90
N ALA A 85 4.71 -6.22 2.18
CA ALA A 85 5.66 -6.60 1.14
C ALA A 85 5.71 -5.62 -0.03
N VAL A 86 4.56 -5.13 -0.50
CA VAL A 86 4.49 -4.12 -1.57
C VAL A 86 5.17 -2.83 -1.12
N LEU A 87 4.90 -2.36 0.11
CA LEU A 87 5.55 -1.17 0.65
C LEU A 87 7.07 -1.35 0.79
N MET A 88 7.54 -2.53 1.22
CA MET A 88 8.99 -2.81 1.31
C MET A 88 9.66 -2.73 -0.07
N ILE A 89 9.00 -3.29 -1.10
CA ILE A 89 9.50 -3.23 -2.47
C ILE A 89 9.59 -1.77 -2.94
N VAL A 90 8.57 -0.95 -2.66
CA VAL A 90 8.57 0.49 -2.99
C VAL A 90 9.69 1.24 -2.27
N ALA A 91 9.87 1.01 -0.97
CA ALA A 91 10.91 1.61 -0.14
C ALA A 91 12.33 1.29 -0.65
N SER A 92 12.55 0.11 -1.21
CA SER A 92 13.88 -0.36 -1.62
C SER A 92 14.47 0.31 -2.88
N HIS A 93 13.83 1.33 -3.48
CA HIS A 93 14.23 1.93 -4.77
C HIS A 93 14.32 0.93 -5.94
N VAL A 94 13.74 -0.25 -5.79
CA VAL A 94 13.76 -1.30 -6.81
C VAL A 94 12.70 -1.00 -7.87
N ARG A 95 13.04 -1.27 -9.14
CA ARG A 95 12.08 -1.21 -10.25
C ARG A 95 10.96 -2.23 -10.01
N ILE A 96 9.78 -1.75 -9.66
CA ILE A 96 8.60 -2.59 -9.45
C ILE A 96 8.02 -3.02 -10.79
N VAL A 97 7.96 -4.32 -11.04
CA VAL A 97 7.22 -4.91 -12.16
C VAL A 97 6.12 -5.77 -11.56
N LEU A 98 4.89 -5.25 -11.55
CA LEU A 98 3.71 -6.00 -11.11
C LEU A 98 3.20 -6.83 -12.30
N VAL A 99 3.33 -8.15 -12.21
CA VAL A 99 2.75 -9.08 -13.18
C VAL A 99 1.44 -9.58 -12.60
N THR A 100 0.33 -8.97 -12.99
CA THR A 100 -1.02 -9.42 -12.61
C THR A 100 -1.52 -10.40 -13.67
N GLY A 101 -1.34 -11.70 -13.39
CA GLY A 101 -1.80 -12.79 -14.24
C GLY A 101 -1.43 -14.13 -13.61
N GLY A 102 -2.21 -15.18 -13.87
CA GLY A 102 -1.88 -16.52 -13.39
C GLY A 102 -0.49 -16.91 -13.89
N LEU A 103 0.43 -17.22 -12.97
CA LEU A 103 1.78 -17.76 -13.23
C LEU A 103 1.75 -19.16 -13.89
N SER A 104 0.59 -19.59 -14.38
CA SER A 104 0.32 -20.93 -14.89
C SER A 104 0.82 -21.16 -16.30
N ASP A 105 1.51 -20.21 -16.95
CA ASP A 105 2.09 -20.45 -18.27
C ASP A 105 3.43 -19.69 -18.43
N PRO A 106 4.57 -20.30 -18.03
CA PRO A 106 5.88 -19.81 -18.41
C PRO A 106 6.17 -20.27 -19.85
N GLN A 107 5.98 -19.37 -20.82
CA GLN A 107 6.59 -19.50 -22.15
C GLN A 107 7.76 -18.54 -22.30
#